data_AF-A0A235F5M4-F1
#
_entry.id   AF-A0A235F5M4-F1
#
_cell.length_a   1.000
_cell.length_b   1.000
_cell.length_c   1.000
_cell.angle_alpha   90.00
_cell.angle_beta   90.00
_cell.angle_gamma   90.00
#
_symmetry.space_group_name_H-M   'P 1'
#
loop_
_entity.id
_entity.type
_entity.pdbx_description
1 polymer ?
#
loop_
_entity_poly.entity_id
_entity_poly.type
_entity_poly.pdbx_seq_one_letter_code
_entity_poly.pdbx_strand_id
1 'polypeptide(L)'
;MLGNSNVRRLRFRSLRQKLNISQRQLSIDLNISESHIRNIESGRGNPDAKLLFKLSNYLKTTPEYLFPDLADVNIKRFVKESYCHYYKRSI
;
A
#
# COMPACT_ATOMS: atom_id res chain seq x y z
N MET A 1 5.79 5.06 24.89
CA MET A 1 6.75 4.64 23.84
C MET A 1 6.12 3.51 23.05
N LEU A 2 5.56 3.79 21.86
CA LEU A 2 5.04 2.72 21.00
C LEU A 2 6.23 2.14 20.24
N GLY A 3 6.63 0.95 20.66
CA GLY A 3 7.75 0.21 20.12
C GLY A 3 7.61 0.04 18.62
N ASN A 4 8.71 0.36 17.94
CA ASN A 4 8.92 0.25 16.50
C ASN A 4 8.63 -1.19 16.04
N SER A 5 7.40 -1.47 15.62
CA SER A 5 7.04 -2.76 15.03
C SER A 5 7.79 -2.88 13.71
N ASN A 6 8.81 -3.73 13.66
CA ASN A 6 9.55 -4.08 12.45
C ASN A 6 8.62 -4.86 11.49
N VAL A 7 7.68 -4.17 10.85
CA VAL A 7 6.74 -4.76 9.90
C VAL A 7 7.48 -5.16 8.63
N ARG A 8 7.84 -6.43 8.49
CA ARG A 8 8.50 -6.92 7.27
C ARG A 8 7.48 -7.28 6.21
N ARG A 9 7.56 -6.66 5.03
CA ARG A 9 6.67 -6.94 3.90
C ARG A 9 7.16 -8.13 3.08
N LEU A 10 6.95 -9.32 3.63
CA LEU A 10 7.44 -10.58 3.06
C LEU A 10 6.91 -10.87 1.65
N ARG A 11 5.67 -10.50 1.34
CA ARG A 11 5.06 -10.70 0.01
C ARG A 11 5.80 -9.89 -1.06
N PHE A 12 6.08 -8.62 -0.78
CA PHE A 12 6.87 -7.76 -1.66
C PHE A 12 8.29 -8.32 -1.87
N ARG A 13 8.98 -8.68 -0.79
CA ARG A 13 10.31 -9.30 -0.87
C ARG A 13 10.30 -10.58 -1.70
N SER A 14 9.34 -11.47 -1.45
CA SER A 14 9.23 -12.76 -2.13
C SER A 14 9.01 -12.61 -3.63
N LEU A 15 8.09 -11.74 -4.06
CA LEU A 15 7.85 -11.51 -5.49
C LEU A 15 9.07 -10.91 -6.18
N ARG A 16 9.77 -9.96 -5.55
CA ARG A 16 11.03 -9.42 -6.06
C ARG A 16 12.09 -10.52 -6.23
N GLN A 17 12.23 -11.39 -5.24
CA GLN A 17 13.19 -12.51 -5.30
C GLN A 17 12.81 -13.58 -6.33
N LYS A 18 11.51 -13.82 -6.57
CA LYS A 18 11.04 -14.72 -7.65
C LYS A 18 11.41 -14.23 -9.05
N LEU A 19 11.59 -12.91 -9.21
CA LEU A 19 12.12 -12.32 -10.45
C LEU A 19 13.67 -12.33 -10.50
N ASN A 20 14.35 -12.86 -9.48
CA ASN A 20 15.81 -12.88 -9.34
C ASN A 20 16.48 -11.51 -9.41
N ILE A 21 15.82 -10.45 -8.91
CA ILE A 21 16.38 -9.09 -8.89
C ILE A 21 16.70 -8.60 -7.47
N SER A 22 17.73 -7.75 -7.37
CA SER A 22 18.11 -7.08 -6.12
C SER A 22 17.21 -5.86 -5.83
N GLN A 23 17.28 -5.32 -4.60
CA GLN A 23 16.64 -4.04 -4.27
C GLN A 23 17.16 -2.91 -5.16
N ARG A 24 18.48 -2.91 -5.44
CA ARG A 24 19.15 -1.95 -6.32
C ARG A 24 18.63 -2.04 -7.76
N GLN A 25 18.46 -3.25 -8.29
CA GLN A 25 17.92 -3.41 -9.65
C GLN A 25 16.49 -2.87 -9.73
N LEU A 26 15.62 -3.24 -8.78
CA LEU A 26 14.26 -2.72 -8.73
C LEU A 26 14.23 -1.18 -8.61
N SER A 27 15.15 -0.60 -7.85
CA SER A 27 15.22 0.86 -7.69
C SER A 27 15.62 1.56 -8.99
N ILE A 28 16.55 0.98 -9.75
CA ILE A 28 16.94 1.46 -11.09
C ILE A 28 15.74 1.39 -12.03
N ASP A 29 15.06 0.25 -12.10
CA ASP A 29 13.95 0.03 -13.04
C ASP A 29 12.76 0.97 -12.77
N LEU A 30 12.53 1.34 -11.51
CA LEU A 30 11.44 2.24 -11.13
C LEU A 30 11.84 3.71 -11.01
N ASN A 31 13.12 4.02 -11.24
CA ASN A 31 13.73 5.33 -11.09
C ASN A 31 13.48 5.95 -9.69
N ILE A 32 13.83 5.19 -8.64
CA ILE A 32 13.78 5.62 -7.23
C ILE A 32 15.05 5.17 -6.49
N SER A 33 15.24 5.63 -5.25
CA SER A 33 16.40 5.20 -4.46
C SER A 33 16.25 3.78 -3.92
N GLU A 34 17.37 3.06 -3.81
CA GLU A 34 17.42 1.73 -3.17
C GLU A 34 16.97 1.80 -1.70
N SER A 35 17.32 2.89 -1.00
CA SER A 35 16.87 3.13 0.38
C SER A 35 15.35 3.22 0.49
N HIS A 36 14.67 3.77 -0.51
CA HIS A 36 13.21 3.82 -0.54
C HIS A 36 12.61 2.41 -0.67
N ILE A 37 13.14 1.58 -1.58
CA ILE A 37 12.76 0.16 -1.69
C ILE A 37 12.97 -0.57 -0.36
N ARG A 38 14.12 -0.38 0.30
CA ARG A 38 14.45 -1.00 1.58
C ARG A 38 13.50 -0.56 2.70
N ASN A 39 13.12 0.72 2.74
CA ASN A 39 12.15 1.24 3.71
C ASN A 39 10.76 0.64 3.49
N ILE A 40 10.34 0.51 2.23
CA ILE A 40 9.07 -0.16 1.89
C ILE A 40 9.10 -1.63 2.29
N GLU A 41 10.17 -2.36 1.98
CA GLU A 41 10.29 -3.79 2.27
C GLU A 41 10.37 -4.07 3.79
N SER A 42 10.91 -3.12 4.57
CA SER A 42 10.95 -3.16 6.04
C SER A 42 9.75 -2.52 6.74
N GLY A 43 8.73 -2.08 5.98
CA GLY A 43 7.51 -1.46 6.52
C GLY A 43 7.73 -0.10 7.20
N ARG A 44 8.94 0.46 7.10
CA ARG A 44 9.28 1.79 7.65
C ARG A 44 8.84 2.95 6.75
N GLY A 45 8.35 2.65 5.55
CA GLY A 45 7.78 3.62 4.63
C GLY A 45 6.73 2.97 3.75
N ASN A 46 5.78 3.77 3.27
CA ASN A 46 4.72 3.31 2.36
C ASN A 46 5.01 3.85 0.95
N PRO A 47 4.74 3.08 -0.12
CA PRO A 47 4.72 3.66 -1.45
C PRO A 47 3.60 4.69 -1.54
N ASP A 48 3.84 5.79 -2.27
CA ASP A 48 2.74 6.64 -2.71
C ASP A 48 1.84 5.89 -3.72
N ALA A 49 0.69 6.47 -4.05
CA ALA A 49 -0.26 5.82 -4.97
C ALA A 49 0.38 5.47 -6.32
N LYS A 50 1.21 6.36 -6.90
CA LYS A 50 1.82 6.13 -8.21
C LYS A 50 2.84 4.99 -8.15
N LEU A 51 3.67 4.96 -7.11
CA LEU A 51 4.66 3.92 -6.87
C LEU A 51 4.00 2.58 -6.53
N LEU A 52 2.90 2.59 -5.79
CA LEU A 52 2.09 1.40 -5.47
C LEU A 52 1.65 0.68 -6.76
N PHE A 53 1.08 1.42 -7.71
CA PHE A 53 0.68 0.85 -9.00
C PHE A 53 1.89 0.42 -9.85
N LYS A 54 2.97 1.20 -9.88
CA LYS A 54 4.22 0.81 -10.57
C LYS A 54 4.77 -0.52 -10.04
N LEU A 55 4.85 -0.68 -8.72
CA LEU A 55 5.35 -1.88 -8.07
C LEU A 55 4.45 -3.09 -8.37
N SER A 56 3.14 -2.91 -8.27
CA SER A 56 2.16 -3.96 -8.54
C SER A 56 2.25 -4.46 -9.99
N ASN A 57 2.35 -3.53 -10.95
CA ASN A 57 2.52 -3.85 -12.37
C ASN A 57 3.85 -4.55 -12.65
N TYR A 58 4.96 -4.01 -12.12
CA TYR A 58 6.29 -4.59 -12.29
C TYR A 58 6.35 -6.02 -11.76
N LEU A 59 5.74 -6.27 -10.59
CA LEU A 59 5.72 -7.58 -9.93
C LEU A 59 4.58 -8.49 -10.39
N LYS A 60 3.78 -8.06 -11.37
CA LYS A 60 2.63 -8.81 -11.94
C LYS A 60 1.65 -9.30 -10.87
N THR A 61 1.25 -8.41 -9.97
CA THR A 61 0.33 -8.67 -8.86
C THR A 61 -0.62 -7.50 -8.62
N THR A 62 -1.61 -7.66 -7.74
CA THR A 62 -2.45 -6.55 -7.25
C THR A 62 -1.83 -5.82 -6.06
N PRO A 63 -2.15 -4.52 -5.85
CA PRO A 63 -1.72 -3.75 -4.68
C PRO A 63 -2.10 -4.40 -3.34
N GLU A 64 -3.31 -4.97 -3.23
CA GLU A 64 -3.86 -5.56 -2.01
C GLU A 64 -3.11 -6.84 -1.63
N TYR A 65 -2.75 -7.64 -2.64
CA TYR A 65 -1.91 -8.81 -2.40
C TYR A 65 -0.50 -8.39 -1.97
N LEU A 66 0.06 -7.37 -2.63
CA LEU A 66 1.42 -6.91 -2.40
C LEU A 66 1.60 -6.24 -1.02
N PHE A 67 0.59 -5.48 -0.59
CA PHE A 67 0.59 -4.66 0.63
C PHE A 67 -0.69 -4.86 1.46
N PRO A 68 -0.91 -6.05 2.04
CA PRO A 68 -2.12 -6.33 2.82
C PRO A 68 -2.26 -5.42 4.05
N ASP A 69 -1.15 -4.98 4.63
CA ASP A 69 -1.09 -4.03 5.75
C ASP A 69 -1.65 -2.64 5.38
N LEU A 70 -1.58 -2.27 4.10
CA LEU A 70 -2.11 -0.99 3.60
C LEU A 70 -3.55 -1.11 3.12
N ALA A 71 -3.97 -2.31 2.73
CA ALA A 71 -5.32 -2.58 2.25
C ALA A 71 -6.35 -2.73 3.39
N ASP A 72 -5.90 -3.12 4.59
CA ASP A 72 -6.76 -3.26 5.77
C ASP A 72 -7.12 -1.89 6.39
N VAL A 73 -7.89 -1.10 5.65
CA VAL A 73 -8.39 0.22 6.11
C VAL A 73 -9.73 0.06 6.81
N ASN A 74 -9.71 0.06 8.14
CA ASN A 74 -10.93 0.03 8.94
C ASN A 74 -11.62 1.41 8.90
N ILE A 75 -12.62 1.58 8.03
CA ILE A 75 -13.37 2.84 7.94
C ILE A 75 -14.32 2.93 9.13
N LYS A 76 -14.00 3.80 10.09
CA LYS A 76 -14.98 4.23 11.10
C LYS A 76 -16.07 5.04 10.40
N ARG A 77 -17.18 4.38 10.03
CA ARG A 77 -18.35 5.07 9.48
C ARG A 77 -18.98 5.93 10.59
N PHE A 78 -18.83 7.24 10.49
CA PHE A 78 -19.67 8.16 11.24
C PHE A 78 -21.05 8.17 10.57
N VAL A 79 -21.98 7.37 11.11
CA VAL A 79 -23.38 7.42 10.66
C VAL A 79 -23.97 8.72 11.22
N LYS A 80 -24.18 9.74 10.37
CA LYS A 80 -25.11 10.84 10.69
C LYS A 80 -26.51 10.37 10.36
N GLU A 81 -27.29 10.01 11.38
CA GLU A 81 -28.74 9.95 11.24
C GLU A 81 -29.27 11.33 10.83
N SER A 82 -30.26 11.37 9.92
CA SER A 82 -31.11 12.53 9.57
C SER A 82 -30.78 13.34 8.29
N TYR A 83 -30.70 12.70 7.12
CA TYR A 83 -30.92 13.38 5.81
C TYR A 83 -32.10 12.77 5.03
N CYS A 84 -33.28 12.63 5.66
CA CYS A 84 -34.50 12.19 4.95
C CYS A 84 -35.74 13.08 5.16
N HIS A 85 -35.59 14.30 5.70
CA HIS A 85 -36.75 15.19 5.86
C HIS A 85 -37.00 16.14 4.67
N TYR A 86 -36.05 16.29 3.73
CA TYR A 86 -36.12 17.38 2.74
C TYR A 86 -36.94 17.06 1.46
N TYR A 87 -37.38 15.82 1.25
CA TYR A 87 -38.15 15.44 0.05
C TYR A 87 -39.63 15.06 0.31
N LYS A 88 -40.19 15.38 1.50
CA LYS A 88 -41.62 15.14 1.81
C LYS A 88 -42.48 16.41 1.86
N ARG A 89 -42.18 17.42 1.04
CA ARG A 89 -43.06 18.58 0.80
C ARG A 89 -43.18 18.90 -0.68
N SER A 90 -43.87 18.02 -1.40
CA SER A 90 -44.52 18.29 -2.68
C SER A 90 -45.48 17.14 -2.95
N ILE A 91 -46.73 17.34 -2.53
CA ILE A 91 -48.03 17.04 -3.17
C ILE A 91 -49.08 17.46 -2.15
#